data_AF-A0A9R0SIZ3-F1
#
_entry.id   AF-A0A9R0SIZ3-F1
#
_cell.length_a   1.000
_cell.length_b   1.000
_cell.length_c   1.000
_cell.angle_alpha   90.00
_cell.angle_beta   90.00
_cell.angle_gamma   90.00
#
_symmetry.space_group_name_H-M   'P 1'
#
loop_
_entity.id
_entity.type
_entity.pdbx_description
1 polymer ?
#
loop_
_entity_poly.entity_id
_entity_poly.type
_entity_poly.pdbx_seq_one_letter_code
_entity_poly.pdbx_strand_id
1 'polypeptide(L)'
;MGSYSTSEVLNAAAVGVHHPALRLHELDLKGSMSAEELPTTSGLENGHQAPFVIGVAGGASSGKSTVCKMIIDQLCDQRVVVVTQESFYYGLSDEELVHVHDYNFDHPDAFDTDLLLSCMEKLKHGKAVDIPSYDFKTHKSISCARKVNPSDVIILEGILLFHDSRVRDLMNMKIFVDTGC
;
A
#
# COMPACT_ATOMS: atom_id res chain seq x y z
N MET A 1 -2.61 3.75 28.28
CA MET A 1 -3.53 4.10 27.18
C MET A 1 -2.91 3.55 25.91
N GLY A 2 -3.54 2.55 25.29
CA GLY A 2 -2.97 1.91 24.10
C GLY A 2 -3.02 2.86 22.91
N SER A 3 -1.87 3.35 22.46
CA SER A 3 -1.75 4.00 21.17
C SER A 3 -1.91 2.91 20.10
N TYR A 4 -3.03 2.93 19.39
CA TYR A 4 -3.15 2.18 18.14
C TYR A 4 -2.03 2.65 17.21
N SER A 5 -1.35 1.70 16.56
CA SER A 5 -0.37 2.07 15.55
C SER A 5 -1.10 2.81 14.44
N THR A 6 -0.48 3.84 13.87
CA THR A 6 -1.08 4.61 12.76
C THR A 6 -1.44 3.70 11.56
N SER A 7 -0.75 2.56 11.44
CA SER A 7 -1.07 1.50 10.48
C SER A 7 -2.46 0.88 10.70
N GLU A 8 -2.92 0.72 11.95
CA GLU A 8 -4.23 0.12 12.26
C GLU A 8 -5.39 1.04 11.87
N VAL A 9 -5.24 2.35 12.05
CA VAL A 9 -6.26 3.35 11.71
C VAL A 9 -6.45 3.48 10.20
N LEU A 10 -5.34 3.45 9.44
CA LEU A 10 -5.39 3.49 7.97
C LEU A 10 -5.89 2.17 7.38
N ASN A 11 -5.58 1.03 8.02
CA ASN A 11 -6.03 -0.29 7.56
C ASN A 11 -7.55 -0.49 7.79
N ALA A 12 -8.13 0.08 8.85
CA ALA A 12 -9.58 0.03 9.08
C ALA A 12 -10.41 0.79 8.02
N ALA A 13 -9.87 1.87 7.46
CA ALA A 13 -10.53 2.65 6.41
C ALA A 13 -10.59 1.91 5.07
N ALA A 14 -9.66 0.99 4.80
CA ALA A 14 -9.58 0.23 3.54
C ALA A 14 -10.51 -1.01 3.47
N VAL A 15 -11.20 -1.36 4.56
CA VAL A 15 -12.01 -2.60 4.68
C VAL A 15 -13.54 -2.31 4.59
N GLY A 16 -13.92 -1.10 4.19
CA GLY A 16 -15.33 -0.67 4.07
C GLY A 16 -16.18 -1.56 3.16
N VAL A 17 -17.26 -2.09 3.74
CA VAL A 17 -18.18 -3.12 3.24
C VAL A 17 -18.98 -2.65 2.01
N HIS A 18 -18.91 -3.41 0.91
CA HIS A 18 -19.82 -3.29 -0.23
C HIS A 18 -21.25 -3.72 0.17
N HIS A 19 -22.20 -2.79 0.15
CA HIS A 19 -23.64 -3.10 0.08
C HIS A 19 -24.10 -2.98 -1.38
N PRO A 20 -24.51 -4.07 -2.06
CA PRO A 20 -25.28 -3.95 -3.29
C PRO A 20 -26.77 -3.95 -2.92
N ALA A 21 -27.39 -2.76 -2.91
CA ALA A 21 -28.83 -2.62 -2.89
C ALA A 21 -29.33 -2.25 -4.29
N LEU A 22 -30.48 -2.84 -4.64
CA LEU A 22 -31.34 -2.61 -5.80
C LEU A 22 -31.06 -3.41 -7.07
N ARG A 23 -31.70 -4.58 -7.08
CA ARG A 23 -32.06 -5.40 -8.24
C ARG A 23 -33.49 -4.98 -8.63
N LEU A 24 -33.68 -4.31 -9.76
CA LEU A 24 -34.97 -4.25 -10.44
C LEU A 24 -34.87 -5.03 -11.74
N HIS A 25 -35.74 -6.04 -11.86
CA HIS A 25 -35.95 -6.86 -13.03
C HIS A 25 -37.09 -6.23 -13.84
N GLU A 26 -36.89 -6.00 -15.13
CA GLU A 26 -38.01 -5.99 -16.08
C GLU A 26 -37.52 -6.60 -17.39
N LEU A 27 -38.20 -7.66 -17.80
CA LEU A 27 -38.05 -8.36 -19.07
C LEU A 27 -39.03 -7.71 -20.06
N ASP A 28 -38.64 -7.49 -21.31
CA ASP A 28 -39.48 -7.93 -22.44
C ASP A 28 -38.73 -7.95 -23.82
N LEU A 29 -38.59 -9.17 -24.33
CA LEU A 29 -38.78 -9.74 -25.69
C LEU A 29 -38.34 -9.09 -27.02
N LYS A 30 -37.58 -9.94 -27.75
CA LYS A 30 -37.66 -10.37 -29.17
C LYS A 30 -37.60 -9.33 -30.32
N GLY A 31 -36.56 -9.49 -31.14
CA GLY A 31 -36.53 -9.15 -32.57
C GLY A 31 -35.24 -9.65 -33.24
N SER A 32 -35.37 -10.62 -34.14
CA SER A 32 -34.32 -11.23 -34.97
C SER A 32 -33.89 -10.36 -36.16
N MET A 33 -32.60 -10.36 -36.55
CA MET A 33 -32.12 -10.62 -37.93
C MET A 33 -30.58 -10.46 -38.07
N SER A 34 -30.00 -11.53 -38.62
CA SER A 34 -28.92 -11.62 -39.63
C SER A 34 -27.51 -11.05 -39.40
N ALA A 35 -26.56 -11.86 -39.86
CA ALA A 35 -25.13 -11.83 -39.60
C ALA A 35 -24.32 -10.91 -40.53
N GLU A 36 -23.26 -10.34 -39.96
CA GLU A 36 -22.01 -9.93 -40.62
C GLU A 36 -20.90 -10.27 -39.62
N GLU A 37 -20.11 -11.30 -39.92
CA GLU A 37 -19.06 -11.85 -39.06
C GLU A 37 -17.72 -11.16 -39.40
N LEU A 38 -17.23 -10.30 -38.50
CA LEU A 38 -15.92 -9.64 -38.60
C LEU A 38 -14.90 -10.39 -37.73
N PRO A 39 -13.63 -10.50 -38.19
CA PRO A 39 -12.67 -11.45 -37.65
C PRO A 39 -12.32 -11.15 -36.18
N THR A 40 -12.48 -12.18 -35.36
CA THR A 40 -12.05 -12.26 -33.96
C THR A 40 -10.53 -12.23 -33.88
N THR A 41 -9.96 -11.06 -33.64
CA THR A 41 -8.59 -10.96 -33.12
C THR A 41 -8.61 -11.35 -31.64
N SER A 42 -8.41 -12.65 -31.43
CA SER A 42 -7.52 -13.25 -30.43
C SER A 42 -7.07 -12.35 -29.28
N GLY A 43 -7.51 -12.70 -28.07
CA GLY A 43 -6.83 -12.38 -26.82
C GLY A 43 -7.45 -11.20 -26.08
N LEU A 44 -8.52 -11.45 -25.31
CA LEU A 44 -8.83 -10.60 -24.19
C LEU A 44 -7.74 -10.86 -23.13
N GLU A 45 -6.58 -10.22 -23.28
CA GLU A 45 -5.69 -10.03 -22.14
C GLU A 45 -6.51 -9.21 -21.15
N ASN A 46 -6.92 -9.82 -20.04
CA ASN A 46 -7.37 -9.08 -18.86
C ASN A 46 -6.15 -8.31 -18.34
N GLY A 47 -5.80 -7.22 -19.03
CA GLY A 47 -4.63 -6.40 -18.74
C GLY A 47 -4.85 -5.74 -17.40
N HIS A 48 -4.23 -6.30 -16.36
CA HIS A 48 -4.11 -5.61 -15.08
C HIS A 48 -3.29 -4.36 -15.35
N GLN A 49 -3.93 -3.18 -15.30
CA GLN A 49 -3.22 -1.91 -15.37
C GLN A 49 -2.32 -1.82 -14.13
N ALA A 50 -1.07 -1.41 -14.31
CA ALA A 50 -0.16 -1.22 -13.18
C ALA A 50 -0.74 -0.15 -12.23
N PRO A 51 -0.66 -0.36 -10.90
CA PRO A 51 -1.15 0.59 -9.92
C PRO A 51 -0.42 1.93 -10.00
N PHE A 52 -1.13 3.01 -9.70
CA PHE A 52 -0.51 4.32 -9.50
C PHE A 52 0.11 4.40 -8.09
N VAL A 53 1.42 4.62 -8.01
CA VAL A 53 2.16 4.63 -6.75
C VAL A 53 2.43 6.06 -6.29
N ILE A 54 1.94 6.41 -5.10
CA ILE A 54 2.15 7.70 -4.43
C ILE A 54 3.10 7.48 -3.26
N GLY A 55 4.27 8.11 -3.28
CA GLY A 55 5.17 8.18 -2.14
C GLY A 55 4.86 9.38 -1.25
N VAL A 56 4.66 9.15 0.05
CA VAL A 56 4.46 10.20 1.06
C VAL A 56 5.56 10.12 2.11
N ALA A 57 6.52 11.04 2.06
CA ALA A 57 7.66 11.07 2.98
C ALA A 57 7.66 12.32 3.88
N GLY A 58 8.43 12.30 4.96
CA GLY A 58 8.53 13.41 5.92
C GLY A 58 8.89 12.93 7.31
N GLY A 59 9.41 13.82 8.16
CA GLY A 59 9.84 13.49 9.52
C GLY A 59 8.73 12.85 10.38
N ALA A 60 9.11 12.16 11.45
CA ALA A 60 8.15 11.67 12.44
C ALA A 60 7.22 12.82 12.89
N SER A 61 5.93 12.53 13.06
CA SER A 61 4.91 13.51 13.44
C SER A 61 4.69 14.69 12.47
N SER A 62 5.20 14.66 11.24
CA SER A 62 4.96 15.75 10.26
C SER A 62 3.55 15.78 9.66
N GLY A 63 2.69 14.79 9.97
CA GLY A 63 1.32 14.72 9.46
C GLY A 63 1.14 13.91 8.18
N LYS A 64 2.14 13.12 7.77
CA LYS A 64 2.05 12.17 6.63
C LYS A 64 0.76 11.36 6.62
N SER A 65 0.37 10.78 7.75
CA SER A 65 -0.81 9.92 7.84
C SER A 65 -2.11 10.70 7.65
N THR A 66 -2.16 11.96 8.06
CA THR A 66 -3.27 12.88 7.75
C THR A 66 -3.35 13.13 6.26
N VAL A 67 -2.22 13.38 5.60
CA VAL A 67 -2.14 13.55 4.14
C VAL A 67 -2.59 12.27 3.43
N CYS A 68 -2.14 11.09 3.85
CA CYS A 68 -2.59 9.80 3.31
C CYS A 68 -4.11 9.63 3.43
N LYS A 69 -4.68 9.95 4.59
CA LYS A 69 -6.14 9.91 4.78
C LYS A 69 -6.87 10.86 3.82
N MET A 70 -6.40 12.10 3.69
CA MET A 70 -6.99 13.07 2.76
C MET A 70 -6.91 12.59 1.31
N ILE A 71 -5.82 11.92 0.90
CA ILE A 71 -5.70 11.33 -0.43
C ILE A 71 -6.74 10.21 -0.62
N ILE A 72 -6.86 9.30 0.34
CA ILE A 72 -7.83 8.20 0.29
C ILE A 72 -9.26 8.75 0.17
N ASP A 73 -9.60 9.77 0.97
CA ASP A 73 -10.93 10.39 0.98
C ASP A 73 -11.29 11.02 -0.39
N GLN A 74 -10.30 11.41 -1.20
CA GLN A 74 -10.50 11.97 -2.53
C GLN A 74 -10.59 10.91 -3.64
N LEU A 75 -10.13 9.68 -3.36
CA LEU A 75 -10.04 8.60 -4.34
C LEU A 75 -11.27 7.69 -4.37
N CYS A 76 -12.25 7.91 -3.50
CA CYS A 76 -13.60 7.31 -3.41
C CYS A 76 -13.78 5.90 -4.02
N ASP A 77 -13.83 5.79 -5.36
CA ASP A 77 -14.14 4.55 -6.10
C ASP A 77 -12.91 3.68 -6.42
N GLN A 78 -11.70 4.14 -6.10
CA GLN A 78 -10.44 3.41 -6.35
C GLN A 78 -10.12 2.46 -5.19
N ARG A 79 -9.62 1.27 -5.50
CA ARG A 79 -9.03 0.41 -4.47
C ARG A 79 -7.67 0.99 -4.10
N VAL A 80 -7.58 1.53 -2.89
CA VAL A 80 -6.34 2.10 -2.35
C VAL A 80 -5.77 1.19 -1.28
N VAL A 81 -4.48 0.92 -1.33
CA VAL A 81 -3.76 0.27 -0.22
C VAL A 81 -2.66 1.18 0.29
N VAL A 82 -2.49 1.22 1.61
CA VAL A 82 -1.36 1.87 2.25
C VAL A 82 -0.33 0.83 2.63
N VAL A 83 0.92 1.09 2.30
CA VAL A 83 2.11 0.34 2.72
C VAL A 83 3.00 1.33 3.47
N THR A 84 3.39 0.99 4.70
CA THR A 84 4.24 1.85 5.52
C THR A 84 5.67 1.32 5.52
N GLN A 85 6.66 2.21 5.50
CA GLN A 85 8.08 1.87 5.57
C GLN A 85 8.42 1.16 6.89
N GLU A 86 7.75 1.54 7.97
CA GLU A 86 7.90 0.96 9.31
C GLU A 86 7.59 -0.54 9.35
N SER A 87 6.75 -1.07 8.46
CA SER A 87 6.52 -2.52 8.35
C SER A 87 7.80 -3.29 8.04
N PHE A 88 8.80 -2.62 7.43
CA PHE A 88 10.02 -3.22 6.91
C PHE A 88 11.24 -2.93 7.79
N TYR A 89 11.07 -2.58 9.06
CA TYR A 89 12.20 -2.59 9.99
C TYR A 89 12.80 -4.01 10.10
N TYR A 90 14.13 -4.08 10.17
CA TYR A 90 14.80 -5.32 10.59
C TYR A 90 14.43 -5.65 12.04
N GLY A 91 14.19 -6.93 12.30
CA GLY A 91 14.08 -7.42 13.66
C GLY A 91 15.45 -7.37 14.34
N LEU A 92 15.51 -6.88 15.57
CA LEU A 92 16.76 -6.78 16.31
C LEU A 92 17.24 -8.16 16.79
N SER A 93 18.55 -8.36 16.77
CA SER A 93 19.22 -9.49 17.44
C SER A 93 19.09 -9.37 18.95
N ASP A 94 19.38 -10.45 19.67
CA ASP A 94 19.31 -10.43 21.14
C ASP A 94 20.39 -9.53 21.74
N GLU A 95 21.55 -9.39 21.07
CA GLU A 95 22.60 -8.44 21.44
C GLU A 95 22.18 -6.98 21.21
N GLU A 96 21.53 -6.69 20.09
CA GLU A 96 21.02 -5.34 19.80
C GLU A 96 19.91 -4.94 20.77
N LEU A 97 19.06 -5.88 21.19
CA LEU A 97 18.01 -5.67 22.19
C LEU A 97 18.56 -5.19 23.54
N VAL A 98 19.75 -5.66 23.94
CA VAL A 98 20.42 -5.20 25.18
C VAL A 98 20.75 -3.71 25.12
N HIS A 99 21.01 -3.18 23.91
CA HIS A 99 21.40 -1.81 23.65
C HIS A 99 20.36 -1.04 22.82
N VAL A 100 19.08 -1.42 22.92
CA VAL A 100 18.02 -0.88 22.06
C VAL A 100 17.89 0.64 22.12
N HIS A 101 18.23 1.26 23.25
CA HIS A 101 18.21 2.70 23.43
C HIS A 101 19.29 3.44 22.61
N ASP A 102 20.34 2.74 22.22
CA ASP A 102 21.43 3.26 21.39
C ASP A 102 21.20 2.93 19.90
N TYR A 103 20.18 2.13 19.56
CA TYR A 103 19.86 1.76 18.20
C TYR A 103 19.19 2.92 17.45
N ASN A 104 19.74 3.30 16.30
CA ASN A 104 19.20 4.38 15.48
C ASN A 104 18.16 3.87 14.47
N PHE A 105 16.88 3.93 14.84
CA PHE A 105 15.76 3.58 13.95
C PHE A 105 15.57 4.57 12.79
N ASP A 106 16.15 5.77 12.87
CA ASP A 106 16.11 6.77 11.80
C ASP A 106 17.32 6.66 10.86
N HIS A 107 18.01 5.51 10.84
CA HIS A 107 19.05 5.21 9.88
C HIS A 107 18.50 4.39 8.70
N PRO A 108 18.92 4.64 7.44
CA PRO A 108 18.51 3.83 6.29
C PRO A 108 18.72 2.32 6.48
N ASP A 109 19.78 1.93 7.18
CA ASP A 109 20.12 0.52 7.44
C ASP A 109 19.18 -0.17 8.43
N ALA A 110 18.30 0.57 9.12
CA ALA A 110 17.28 -0.03 9.97
C ALA A 110 16.17 -0.73 9.14
N PHE A 111 16.07 -0.45 7.84
CA PHE A 111 15.00 -0.93 6.97
C PHE A 111 15.47 -1.99 5.98
N ASP A 112 14.70 -3.08 5.87
CA ASP A 112 14.78 -4.06 4.80
C ASP A 112 14.20 -3.49 3.50
N THR A 113 14.96 -2.60 2.88
CA THR A 113 14.57 -1.90 1.65
C THR A 113 14.44 -2.88 0.47
N ASP A 114 15.22 -3.96 0.45
CA ASP A 114 15.14 -4.97 -0.60
C ASP A 114 13.83 -5.77 -0.51
N LEU A 115 13.39 -6.10 0.70
CA LEU A 115 12.08 -6.71 0.92
C LEU A 115 10.94 -5.76 0.52
N LEU A 116 11.04 -4.47 0.86
CA LEU A 116 10.08 -3.45 0.42
C LEU A 116 9.99 -3.39 -1.11
N LEU A 117 11.13 -3.29 -1.80
CA LEU A 117 11.18 -3.27 -3.27
C LEU A 117 10.56 -4.54 -3.87
N SER A 118 10.87 -5.71 -3.31
CA SER A 118 10.32 -7.00 -3.75
C SER A 118 8.80 -7.06 -3.61
N CYS A 119 8.25 -6.58 -2.49
CA CYS A 119 6.81 -6.51 -2.28
C CYS A 119 6.14 -5.52 -3.23
N MET A 120 6.70 -4.33 -3.40
CA MET A 120 6.16 -3.31 -4.29
C MET A 120 6.18 -3.75 -5.75
N GLU A 121 7.23 -4.43 -6.20
CA GLU A 121 7.31 -4.92 -7.57
C GLU A 121 6.28 -6.00 -7.88
N LYS A 122 6.03 -6.91 -6.93
CA LYS A 122 4.95 -7.90 -7.05
C LYS A 122 3.57 -7.23 -7.12
N LEU A 123 3.32 -6.23 -6.26
CA LEU A 123 2.07 -5.47 -6.28
C LEU A 123 1.87 -4.74 -7.61
N LYS A 124 2.93 -4.15 -8.16
CA LYS A 124 2.90 -3.51 -9.49
C LYS A 124 2.53 -4.47 -10.62
N HIS A 125 2.87 -5.75 -10.47
CA HIS A 125 2.54 -6.82 -11.40
C HIS A 125 1.20 -7.50 -11.09
N GLY A 126 0.35 -6.90 -10.26
CA GLY A 126 -0.95 -7.46 -9.92
C GLY A 126 -0.87 -8.76 -9.10
N LYS A 127 0.22 -8.97 -8.36
CA LYS A 127 0.37 -10.13 -7.46
C LYS A 127 0.12 -9.70 -6.02
N ALA A 128 -0.72 -10.47 -5.31
CA ALA A 128 -0.88 -10.30 -3.88
C ALA A 128 0.44 -10.60 -3.15
N VAL A 129 0.70 -9.87 -2.06
CA VAL A 129 1.90 -10.02 -1.23
C VAL A 129 1.53 -10.02 0.24
N ASP A 130 2.32 -10.73 1.04
CA ASP A 130 2.23 -10.59 2.49
C ASP A 130 3.24 -9.54 2.95
N ILE A 131 2.72 -8.43 3.47
CA ILE A 131 3.52 -7.35 4.05
C ILE A 131 3.82 -7.73 5.51
N PRO A 132 5.09 -7.63 5.95
CA PRO A 132 5.45 -7.85 7.34
C PRO A 132 4.82 -6.78 8.26
N SER A 133 4.80 -7.07 9.55
CA SER A 133 4.55 -6.05 10.57
C SER A 133 5.71 -6.03 11.54
N TYR A 134 6.06 -4.84 12.02
CA TYR A 134 7.05 -4.69 13.06
C TYR A 134 6.38 -4.50 14.42
N ASP A 135 6.77 -5.30 15.41
CA ASP A 135 6.29 -5.14 16.79
C ASP A 135 7.26 -4.27 17.57
N PHE A 136 6.89 -3.01 17.79
CA PHE A 136 7.70 -2.04 18.53
C PHE A 136 7.89 -2.38 20.02
N LYS A 137 7.11 -3.32 20.59
CA LYS A 137 7.31 -3.75 21.98
C LYS A 137 8.40 -4.79 22.09
N THR A 138 8.49 -5.68 21.11
CA THR A 138 9.45 -6.79 21.09
C THR A 138 10.64 -6.53 20.16
N HIS A 139 10.57 -5.48 19.34
CA HIS A 139 11.51 -5.12 18.29
C HIS A 139 11.79 -6.26 17.30
N LYS A 140 10.77 -7.08 17.04
CA LYS A 140 10.84 -8.19 16.08
C LYS A 140 9.98 -7.90 14.85
N SER A 141 10.49 -8.33 13.70
CA SER A 141 9.72 -8.37 12.46
C SER A 141 8.90 -9.66 12.41
N ILE A 142 7.61 -9.52 12.13
CA ILE A 142 6.66 -10.63 12.01
C ILE A 142 6.40 -10.84 10.52
N SER A 143 6.91 -11.95 10.00
CA SER A 143 6.65 -12.37 8.62
C SER A 143 5.17 -12.68 8.41
N CYS A 144 4.68 -12.37 7.21
CA CYS A 144 3.33 -12.73 6.76
C CYS A 144 2.18 -12.16 7.62
N ALA A 145 2.33 -10.94 8.14
CA ALA A 145 1.36 -10.34 9.04
C ALA A 145 0.09 -9.84 8.34
N ARG A 146 0.23 -9.26 7.14
CA ARG A 146 -0.90 -8.67 6.40
C ARG A 146 -0.85 -9.00 4.92
N LYS A 147 -1.85 -9.73 4.43
CA LYS A 147 -2.03 -9.95 3.00
C LYS A 147 -2.58 -8.69 2.33
N VAL A 148 -1.87 -8.21 1.31
CA VAL A 148 -2.25 -7.07 0.47
C VAL A 148 -2.55 -7.58 -0.93
N ASN A 149 -3.75 -7.29 -1.41
CA ASN A 149 -4.19 -7.65 -2.76
C ASN A 149 -3.82 -6.54 -3.76
N PRO A 150 -3.82 -6.85 -5.06
CA PRO A 150 -3.67 -5.84 -6.11
C PRO A 150 -4.70 -4.71 -5.97
N SER A 151 -4.24 -3.49 -6.18
CA SER A 151 -5.01 -2.26 -5.99
C SER A 151 -4.85 -1.34 -7.19
N ASP A 152 -5.68 -0.32 -7.29
CA ASP A 152 -5.61 0.67 -8.36
C ASP A 152 -4.60 1.78 -7.99
N VAL A 153 -4.50 2.08 -6.69
CA VAL A 153 -3.53 3.02 -6.11
C VAL A 153 -2.80 2.36 -4.95
N ILE A 154 -1.49 2.60 -4.85
CA ILE A 154 -0.67 2.24 -3.69
C ILE A 154 -0.08 3.52 -3.10
N ILE A 155 -0.37 3.77 -1.83
CA ILE A 155 0.28 4.83 -1.05
C ILE A 155 1.41 4.18 -0.25
N LEU A 156 2.65 4.57 -0.54
CA LEU A 156 3.83 4.17 0.21
C LEU A 156 4.22 5.33 1.12
N GLU A 157 4.14 5.13 2.44
CA GLU A 157 4.36 6.17 3.46
C GLU A 157 5.54 5.84 4.39
N GLY A 158 6.34 6.84 4.78
CA GLY A 158 7.49 6.59 5.67
C GLY A 158 8.43 7.77 5.86
N ILE A 159 9.33 7.68 6.85
CA ILE A 159 10.22 8.79 7.23
C ILE A 159 11.41 8.98 6.26
N LEU A 160 11.87 7.91 5.61
CA LEU A 160 13.08 7.89 4.80
C LEU A 160 12.85 7.32 3.39
N LEU A 161 11.60 7.26 2.94
CA LEU A 161 11.26 6.67 1.63
C LEU A 161 12.00 7.26 0.43
N PHE A 162 12.39 8.53 0.50
CA PHE A 162 13.08 9.21 -0.60
C PHE A 162 14.60 9.07 -0.55
N HIS A 163 15.14 8.40 0.47
CA HIS A 163 16.58 8.13 0.59
C HIS A 163 17.08 7.22 -0.55
N ASP A 164 16.48 6.04 -0.71
CA ASP A 164 16.88 5.08 -1.75
C ASP A 164 16.29 5.45 -3.12
N SER A 165 17.13 5.57 -4.15
CA SER A 165 16.69 5.91 -5.50
C SER A 165 15.79 4.85 -6.12
N ARG A 166 16.03 3.56 -5.82
CA ARG A 166 15.23 2.45 -6.35
C ARG A 166 13.79 2.54 -5.88
N VAL A 167 13.58 2.94 -4.62
CA VAL A 167 12.24 3.15 -4.04
C VAL A 167 11.58 4.36 -4.70
N ARG A 168 12.32 5.44 -4.93
CA ARG A 168 11.84 6.63 -5.65
C ARG A 168 11.42 6.32 -7.09
N ASP A 169 12.12 5.43 -7.76
CA ASP A 169 11.85 5.09 -9.16
C ASP A 169 10.56 4.26 -9.34
N LEU A 170 10.03 3.68 -8.26
CA LEU A 170 8.73 3.01 -8.28
C LEU A 170 7.55 3.99 -8.28
N MET A 171 7.76 5.25 -7.89
CA MET A 171 6.69 6.20 -7.59
C MET A 171 6.31 7.06 -8.79
N ASN A 172 5.01 7.10 -9.10
CA ASN A 172 4.44 8.03 -10.08
C ASN A 172 4.33 9.46 -9.52
N MET A 173 4.07 9.59 -8.21
CA MET A 173 4.00 10.87 -7.51
C MET A 173 4.77 10.80 -6.19
N LYS A 174 5.42 11.90 -5.81
CA LYS A 174 6.21 12.04 -4.59
C LYS A 174 5.75 13.28 -3.83
N ILE A 175 5.34 13.10 -2.59
CA ILE A 175 4.89 14.16 -1.68
C ILE A 175 5.81 14.16 -0.48
N PHE A 176 6.45 15.30 -0.19
CA PHE A 176 7.19 15.50 1.04
C PHE A 176 6.37 16.39 1.97
N VAL A 177 6.05 15.89 3.16
CA VAL A 177 5.32 16.61 4.18
C VAL A 177 6.33 17.21 5.14
N ASP A 178 6.55 18.51 4.95
CA ASP A 178 7.36 19.34 5.82
C ASP A 178 6.45 20.23 6.67
N THR A 179 6.58 20.09 7.99
CA THR A 179 5.92 20.97 8.94
C THR A 179 7.00 21.51 9.85
N GLY A 180 7.55 22.67 9.48
CA GLY A 180 8.46 23.41 10.34
C GLY A 180 7.72 23.90 11.59
N CYS A 181 8.26 23.55 12.75
CA CYS A 181 8.04 24.29 13.99
C CYS A 181 9.34 24.95 14.42
#